data_AF-A0A1Y4BKF4-F1
#
_entry.id   AF-A0A1Y4BKF4-F1
#
_cell.length_a   1.000
_cell.length_b   1.000
_cell.length_c   1.000
_cell.angle_alpha   90.00
_cell.angle_beta   90.00
_cell.angle_gamma   90.00
#
_symmetry.space_group_name_H-M   'P 1'
#
loop_
_entity.id
_entity.type
_entity.pdbx_description
1 polymer ?
#
loop_
_entity_poly.entity_id
_entity_poly.type
_entity_poly.pdbx_seq_one_letter_code
_entity_poly.pdbx_strand_id
1 'polypeptide(L)'
;MPFSIVRNDIARVRADVLVNAANERLAAGGGVCGAIFEGAGVSRMAAACAKIGRCPTGSAVTTPGFDLPCRWVVHAVGPVWRGGSHGERELLQSCYRSVFAEAARLGATSVAFPLISAGIFGYPVREALDVARAEASAFLDDHPDVEVTLVVFTRDVVAQGVALLGELREYVDDAYVENSPHLYDRSAELRELCAPEAYPTAAPVPAPTPSAPAAPDELAERLAHLDASFSEALLALIDERGLTDAQVYRRANLSRQLFSKIRSKPDYRPSKPTAVALALALGLTLPQTQGLLAHAGLTLSRSSKFDVIVKFYLARGVHDVMTVNEALFAFDQPLLGSQ
;
A
#
# COMPACT_ATOMS: atom_id res chain seq x y z
N MET A 1 10.80 -3.57 -3.80
CA MET A 1 9.34 -3.66 -3.54
C MET A 1 8.64 -3.33 -4.84
N PRO A 2 7.72 -4.14 -5.36
CA PRO A 2 7.32 -3.97 -6.75
C PRO A 2 6.44 -2.72 -6.96
N PHE A 3 5.48 -2.40 -6.06
CA PHE A 3 4.68 -1.17 -6.17
C PHE A 3 4.57 -0.39 -4.85
N SER A 4 4.65 0.94 -4.90
CA SER A 4 4.39 1.82 -3.74
C SER A 4 3.72 3.14 -4.13
N ILE A 5 3.09 3.80 -3.16
CA ILE A 5 2.50 5.14 -3.33
C ILE A 5 3.15 6.08 -2.32
N VAL A 6 3.64 7.22 -2.80
CA VAL A 6 4.30 8.21 -1.93
C VAL A 6 3.76 9.61 -2.17
N ARG A 7 3.64 10.39 -1.07
CA ARG A 7 3.37 11.84 -1.17
C ARG A 7 4.70 12.58 -1.29
N ASN A 8 5.05 13.03 -2.48
CA ASN A 8 6.31 13.76 -2.70
C ASN A 8 6.25 14.67 -3.93
N ASP A 9 7.26 15.54 -4.05
CA ASP A 9 7.60 16.19 -5.31
C ASP A 9 8.41 15.20 -6.16
N ILE A 10 7.86 14.80 -7.31
CA ILE A 10 8.49 13.81 -8.20
C ILE A 10 9.87 14.24 -8.68
N ALA A 11 10.14 15.54 -8.80
CA ALA A 11 11.46 16.06 -9.18
C ALA A 11 12.53 15.82 -8.10
N ARG A 12 12.12 15.42 -6.88
CA ARG A 12 13.02 15.12 -5.75
C ARG A 12 13.13 13.63 -5.45
N VAL A 13 12.34 12.79 -6.11
CA VAL A 13 12.34 11.34 -5.89
C VAL A 13 13.58 10.73 -6.53
N ARG A 14 14.31 9.90 -5.78
CA ARG A 14 15.43 9.11 -6.32
C ARG A 14 14.89 7.85 -7.00
N ALA A 15 15.11 7.72 -8.30
CA ALA A 15 14.79 6.54 -9.09
C ALA A 15 15.65 6.53 -10.35
N ASP A 16 15.78 5.39 -11.05
CA ASP A 16 16.49 5.35 -12.34
C ASP A 16 15.72 6.17 -13.39
N VAL A 17 14.39 6.06 -13.37
CA VAL A 17 13.47 6.75 -14.30
C VAL A 17 12.48 7.60 -13.52
N LEU A 18 12.38 8.88 -13.89
CA LEU A 18 11.27 9.75 -13.52
C LEU A 18 10.35 9.97 -14.72
N VAL A 19 9.04 9.84 -14.51
CA VAL A 19 8.07 10.04 -15.59
C VAL A 19 7.52 11.46 -15.54
N ASN A 20 7.54 12.13 -16.68
CA ASN A 20 6.92 13.44 -16.86
C ASN A 20 5.55 13.29 -17.53
N ALA A 21 4.51 13.87 -16.92
CA ALA A 21 3.22 14.10 -17.57
C ALA A 21 3.35 15.28 -18.57
N ALA A 22 3.70 14.96 -19.81
CA ALA A 22 4.05 15.91 -20.85
C ALA A 22 2.87 16.25 -21.78
N ASN A 23 3.09 17.23 -22.65
CA ASN A 23 2.22 17.56 -23.79
C ASN A 23 2.90 17.13 -25.11
N GLU A 24 2.12 17.07 -26.20
CA GLU A 24 2.62 16.57 -27.49
C GLU A 24 3.79 17.34 -28.09
N ARG A 25 4.01 18.59 -27.66
CA ARG A 25 5.12 19.44 -28.12
C ARG A 25 6.40 19.21 -27.31
N LEU A 26 6.36 18.38 -26.28
CA LEU A 26 7.46 18.15 -25.33
C LEU A 26 8.02 19.47 -24.76
N ALA A 27 7.18 20.49 -24.66
CA ALA A 27 7.55 21.80 -24.17
C ALA A 27 7.26 21.90 -22.67
N ALA A 28 8.01 22.78 -21.99
CA ALA A 28 7.77 23.11 -20.59
C ALA A 28 6.30 23.51 -20.39
N GLY A 29 5.71 23.01 -19.31
CA GLY A 29 4.34 23.32 -18.88
C GLY A 29 4.27 23.56 -17.37
N GLY A 30 3.06 23.61 -16.82
CA GLY A 30 2.86 23.69 -15.37
C GLY A 30 2.88 22.33 -14.67
N GLY A 31 2.62 22.33 -13.35
CA GLY A 31 2.49 21.10 -12.55
C GLY A 31 3.75 20.24 -12.56
N VAL A 32 3.57 18.92 -12.70
CA VAL A 32 4.67 17.94 -12.76
C VAL A 32 5.67 18.27 -13.88
N CYS A 33 5.18 18.69 -15.05
CA CYS A 33 6.05 19.04 -16.17
C CYS A 33 6.95 20.23 -15.83
N GLY A 34 6.39 21.27 -15.20
CA GLY A 34 7.17 22.42 -14.73
C GLY A 34 8.24 22.01 -13.73
N ALA A 35 7.86 21.24 -12.69
CA ALA A 35 8.78 20.77 -11.67
C ALA A 35 9.95 19.94 -12.24
N ILE A 36 9.68 19.07 -13.22
CA ILE A 36 10.72 18.28 -13.89
C ILE A 36 11.64 19.16 -14.75
N PHE A 37 11.09 20.12 -15.51
CA PHE A 37 11.91 21.03 -16.30
C PHE A 37 12.79 21.93 -15.43
N GLU A 38 12.24 22.44 -14.32
CA GLU A 38 12.99 23.22 -13.33
C GLU A 38 14.08 22.37 -12.67
N GLY A 39 13.73 21.18 -12.18
CA GLY A 39 14.66 20.28 -11.50
C GLY A 39 15.78 19.73 -12.40
N ALA A 40 15.53 19.55 -13.70
CA ALA A 40 16.55 19.14 -14.67
C ALA A 40 17.43 20.31 -15.17
N GLY A 41 16.96 21.55 -14.98
CA GLY A 41 17.47 22.73 -15.65
C GLY A 41 16.79 22.96 -17.01
N VAL A 42 15.94 23.98 -17.08
CA VAL A 42 14.98 24.26 -18.16
C VAL A 42 15.64 24.25 -19.54
N SER A 43 16.77 24.93 -19.72
CA SER A 43 17.43 25.06 -21.03
C SER A 43 17.95 23.73 -21.58
N ARG A 44 18.52 22.87 -20.73
CA ARG A 44 19.06 21.56 -21.17
C ARG A 44 17.95 20.58 -21.49
N MET A 45 16.93 20.53 -20.63
CA MET A 45 15.76 19.69 -20.85
C MET A 45 15.03 20.10 -22.14
N ALA A 46 14.75 21.39 -22.32
CA ALA A 46 14.12 21.90 -23.54
C ALA A 46 14.92 21.59 -24.81
N ALA A 47 16.26 21.72 -24.77
CA ALA A 47 17.11 21.38 -25.91
C ALA A 47 17.07 19.88 -26.25
N ALA A 48 17.00 19.01 -25.26
CA ALA A 48 16.86 17.57 -25.49
C ALA A 48 15.48 17.21 -26.04
N CYS A 49 14.40 17.78 -25.48
CA CYS A 49 13.05 17.61 -26.01
C CYS A 49 12.91 18.13 -27.45
N ALA A 50 13.53 19.26 -27.78
CA ALA A 50 13.50 19.83 -29.13
C ALA A 50 14.16 18.93 -30.18
N LYS A 51 15.20 18.18 -29.82
CA LYS A 51 15.84 17.19 -30.71
C LYS A 51 14.94 16.00 -31.02
N ILE A 52 14.05 15.64 -30.09
CA ILE A 52 13.05 14.59 -30.28
C ILE A 52 11.88 15.11 -31.14
N GLY A 53 11.50 16.37 -30.94
CA GLY A 53 10.42 17.02 -31.69
C GLY A 53 9.07 16.84 -31.00
N ARG A 54 8.29 15.84 -31.40
CA ARG A 54 6.93 15.62 -30.90
C ARG A 54 6.74 14.19 -30.40
N CYS A 55 5.81 14.04 -29.47
CA CYS A 55 5.34 12.73 -28.99
C CYS A 55 3.80 12.70 -29.10
N PRO A 56 3.21 11.73 -29.81
CA PRO A 56 1.75 11.64 -29.89
C PRO A 56 1.15 11.25 -28.53
N THR A 57 -0.12 11.62 -28.34
CA THR A 57 -0.93 11.15 -27.20
C THR A 57 -0.97 9.62 -27.16
N GLY A 58 -0.82 9.04 -25.96
CA GLY A 58 -0.75 7.59 -25.74
C GLY A 58 0.65 7.00 -25.93
N SER A 59 1.68 7.83 -26.06
CA SER A 59 3.07 7.41 -26.23
C SER A 59 4.01 8.11 -25.26
N ALA A 60 5.25 7.61 -25.18
CA ALA A 60 6.30 8.18 -24.35
C ALA A 60 7.66 8.20 -25.05
N VAL A 61 8.52 9.15 -24.69
CA VAL A 61 9.88 9.30 -25.22
C VAL A 61 10.88 9.64 -24.11
N THR A 62 12.16 9.33 -24.30
CA THR A 62 13.16 9.43 -23.23
C THR A 62 14.19 10.54 -23.46
N THR A 63 14.56 11.24 -22.39
CA THR A 63 15.72 12.15 -22.31
C THR A 63 16.59 11.81 -21.08
N PRO A 64 17.86 12.30 -21.01
CA PRO A 64 18.65 12.23 -19.78
C PRO A 64 18.00 13.00 -18.61
N GLY A 65 18.26 12.57 -17.37
CA GLY A 65 17.75 13.23 -16.16
C GLY A 65 18.36 14.61 -15.84
N PHE A 66 19.56 14.89 -16.35
CA PHE A 66 20.34 16.10 -16.04
C PHE A 66 20.58 16.27 -14.54
N ASP A 67 20.10 17.36 -13.93
CA ASP A 67 20.30 17.66 -12.50
C ASP A 67 19.27 16.95 -11.60
N LEU A 68 18.31 16.24 -12.17
CA LEU A 68 17.37 15.44 -11.40
C LEU A 68 18.09 14.26 -10.73
N PRO A 69 17.57 13.79 -9.58
CA PRO A 69 18.07 12.58 -8.91
C PRO A 69 17.67 11.28 -9.65
N CYS A 70 17.81 11.26 -10.98
CA CYS A 70 17.54 10.12 -11.83
C CYS A 70 18.49 10.04 -13.03
N ARG A 71 18.52 8.88 -13.69
CA ARG A 71 19.31 8.68 -14.91
C ARG A 71 18.57 9.20 -16.13
N TRP A 72 17.27 8.94 -16.18
CA TRP A 72 16.42 9.22 -17.34
C TRP A 72 15.10 9.88 -16.94
N VAL A 73 14.59 10.72 -17.83
CA VAL A 73 13.21 11.21 -17.79
C VAL A 73 12.44 10.61 -18.97
N VAL A 74 11.32 9.96 -18.67
CA VAL A 74 10.37 9.47 -19.68
C VAL A 74 9.23 10.46 -19.78
N HIS A 75 9.11 11.15 -20.91
CA HIS A 75 8.05 12.11 -21.22
C HIS A 75 6.86 11.39 -21.81
N ALA A 76 5.79 11.25 -21.02
CA ALA A 76 4.59 10.52 -21.36
C ALA A 76 3.44 11.48 -21.66
N VAL A 77 2.78 11.31 -22.80
CA VAL A 77 1.69 12.21 -23.22
C VAL A 77 0.35 11.51 -23.01
N GLY A 78 -0.30 11.82 -21.89
CA GLY A 78 -1.65 11.32 -21.59
C GLY A 78 -2.75 12.03 -22.38
N PRO A 79 -3.95 11.42 -22.49
CA PRO A 79 -5.09 12.03 -23.16
C PRO A 79 -5.72 13.14 -22.33
N VAL A 80 -6.30 14.12 -23.01
CA VAL A 80 -7.23 15.09 -22.42
C VAL A 80 -8.61 14.46 -22.32
N TRP A 81 -9.23 14.53 -21.15
CA TRP A 81 -10.57 13.97 -20.92
C TRP A 81 -11.64 14.76 -21.68
N ARG A 82 -12.47 14.05 -22.45
CA ARG A 82 -13.58 14.60 -23.23
C ARG A 82 -14.88 13.83 -22.98
N GLY A 83 -15.05 13.32 -21.78
CA GLY A 83 -16.25 12.58 -21.37
C GLY A 83 -16.17 11.06 -21.54
N GLY A 84 -15.01 10.50 -21.90
CA GLY A 84 -14.74 9.05 -21.83
C GLY A 84 -15.19 8.24 -23.04
N SER A 85 -15.72 8.89 -24.07
CA SER A 85 -16.26 8.27 -25.29
C SER A 85 -15.36 8.43 -26.53
N HIS A 86 -14.14 8.95 -26.37
CA HIS A 86 -13.20 9.27 -27.44
C HIS A 86 -11.94 8.40 -27.43
N GLY A 87 -11.99 7.25 -26.73
CA GLY A 87 -10.85 6.34 -26.59
C GLY A 87 -9.83 6.79 -25.55
N GLU A 88 -10.21 7.69 -24.63
CA GLU A 88 -9.28 8.22 -23.63
C GLU A 88 -8.71 7.12 -22.71
N ARG A 89 -9.51 6.09 -22.42
CA ARG A 89 -9.06 4.97 -21.59
C ARG A 89 -7.94 4.19 -22.29
N GLU A 90 -8.13 3.85 -23.56
CA GLU A 90 -7.17 3.11 -24.36
C GLU A 90 -5.89 3.92 -24.58
N LEU A 91 -6.02 5.23 -24.79
CA LEU A 91 -4.87 6.14 -24.90
C LEU A 91 -4.10 6.25 -23.58
N LEU A 92 -4.78 6.33 -22.44
CA LEU A 92 -4.12 6.37 -21.13
C LEU A 92 -3.40 5.05 -20.84
N GLN A 93 -4.03 3.91 -21.14
CA GLN A 93 -3.39 2.59 -21.05
C GLN A 93 -2.15 2.51 -21.94
N SER A 94 -2.26 2.94 -23.21
CA SER A 94 -1.13 2.99 -24.15
C SER A 94 0.01 3.88 -23.64
N CYS A 95 -0.33 5.00 -23.00
CA CYS A 95 0.63 5.92 -22.41
C CYS A 95 1.47 5.21 -21.32
N TYR A 96 0.82 4.54 -20.36
CA TYR A 96 1.53 3.78 -19.32
C TYR A 96 2.32 2.59 -19.90
N ARG A 97 1.76 1.85 -20.86
CA ARG A 97 2.50 0.77 -21.54
C ARG A 97 3.77 1.29 -22.21
N SER A 98 3.70 2.45 -22.85
CA SER A 98 4.87 3.10 -23.46
C SER A 98 5.90 3.53 -22.42
N VAL A 99 5.46 4.05 -21.27
CA VAL A 99 6.33 4.40 -20.14
C VAL A 99 7.09 3.18 -19.63
N PHE A 100 6.39 2.09 -19.37
CA PHE A 100 6.98 0.87 -18.83
C PHE A 100 7.86 0.15 -19.85
N ALA A 101 7.50 0.19 -21.14
CA ALA A 101 8.35 -0.29 -22.23
C ALA A 101 9.68 0.48 -22.31
N GLU A 102 9.66 1.82 -22.19
CA GLU A 102 10.89 2.62 -22.13
C GLU A 102 11.72 2.28 -20.90
N ALA A 103 11.11 2.13 -19.72
CA ALA A 103 11.81 1.74 -18.50
C ALA A 103 12.50 0.37 -18.64
N ALA A 104 11.81 -0.63 -19.21
CA ALA A 104 12.39 -1.94 -19.50
C ALA A 104 13.55 -1.83 -20.49
N ARG A 105 13.38 -1.08 -21.58
CA ARG A 105 14.42 -0.87 -22.61
C ARG A 105 15.68 -0.22 -22.03
N LEU A 106 15.53 0.63 -21.03
CA LEU A 106 16.63 1.31 -20.34
C LEU A 106 17.30 0.43 -19.26
N GLY A 107 16.75 -0.75 -18.97
CA GLY A 107 17.21 -1.62 -17.88
C GLY A 107 17.06 -0.96 -16.50
N ALA A 108 16.00 -0.17 -16.32
CA ALA A 108 15.73 0.52 -15.05
C ALA A 108 15.38 -0.49 -13.95
N THR A 109 15.92 -0.28 -12.76
CA THR A 109 15.55 -1.03 -11.55
C THR A 109 14.53 -0.29 -10.69
N SER A 110 14.31 1.00 -10.97
CA SER A 110 13.31 1.82 -10.28
C SER A 110 12.66 2.86 -11.21
N VAL A 111 11.35 3.01 -11.11
CA VAL A 111 10.52 3.93 -11.91
C VAL A 111 9.59 4.69 -10.97
N ALA A 112 9.66 6.01 -10.98
CA ALA A 112 8.70 6.87 -10.27
C ALA A 112 7.85 7.66 -11.26
N PHE A 113 6.54 7.60 -11.12
CA PHE A 113 5.61 8.18 -12.08
C PHE A 113 4.43 8.90 -11.42
N PRO A 114 3.91 9.98 -12.03
CA PRO A 114 2.77 10.71 -11.52
C PRO A 114 1.46 10.05 -11.96
N LEU A 115 0.34 10.48 -11.39
CA LEU A 115 -0.98 10.12 -11.93
C LEU A 115 -1.25 10.91 -13.23
N ILE A 116 -0.96 10.31 -14.37
CA ILE A 116 -1.04 10.95 -15.70
C ILE A 116 -2.50 11.34 -16.01
N SER A 117 -2.68 12.52 -16.61
CA SER A 117 -3.95 13.13 -17.03
C SER A 117 -4.93 13.55 -15.92
N ALA A 118 -4.72 13.18 -14.66
CA ALA A 118 -5.62 13.50 -13.53
C ALA A 118 -5.51 14.95 -13.00
N GLY A 119 -4.72 15.81 -13.66
CA GLY A 119 -4.59 17.24 -13.35
C GLY A 119 -5.37 18.11 -14.33
N ILE A 120 -4.66 19.04 -15.00
CA ILE A 120 -5.24 19.99 -15.97
C ILE A 120 -5.99 19.28 -17.12
N PHE A 121 -5.61 18.04 -17.46
CA PHE A 121 -6.28 17.25 -18.50
C PHE A 121 -7.64 16.67 -18.07
N GLY A 122 -8.02 16.83 -16.81
CA GLY A 122 -9.38 16.61 -16.32
C GLY A 122 -9.83 15.14 -16.26
N TYR A 123 -8.90 14.18 -16.37
CA TYR A 123 -9.24 12.76 -16.32
C TYR A 123 -9.76 12.39 -14.92
N PRO A 124 -10.91 11.70 -14.80
CA PRO A 124 -11.46 11.29 -13.52
C PRO A 124 -10.43 10.51 -12.70
N VAL A 125 -10.16 10.96 -11.48
CA VAL A 125 -9.04 10.46 -10.66
C VAL A 125 -9.15 8.96 -10.38
N ARG A 126 -10.36 8.48 -10.07
CA ARG A 126 -10.63 7.05 -9.89
C ARG A 126 -10.26 6.23 -11.11
N GLU A 127 -10.73 6.64 -12.29
CA GLU A 127 -10.48 5.91 -13.53
C GLU A 127 -9.00 5.96 -13.92
N ALA A 128 -8.32 7.09 -13.65
CA ALA A 128 -6.88 7.22 -13.87
C ALA A 128 -6.08 6.31 -12.93
N LEU A 129 -6.46 6.19 -11.64
CA LEU A 129 -5.84 5.26 -10.70
C LEU A 129 -6.05 3.81 -11.11
N ASP A 130 -7.27 3.46 -11.53
CA ASP A 130 -7.58 2.11 -12.01
C ASP A 130 -6.68 1.71 -13.18
N VAL A 131 -6.49 2.61 -14.15
CA VAL A 131 -5.59 2.38 -15.29
C VAL A 131 -4.12 2.32 -14.83
N ALA A 132 -3.67 3.27 -14.02
CA ALA A 132 -2.29 3.31 -13.51
C ALA A 132 -1.92 2.03 -12.75
N ARG A 133 -2.81 1.57 -11.86
CA ARG A 133 -2.65 0.34 -11.08
C ARG A 133 -2.61 -0.90 -11.98
N ALA A 134 -3.55 -1.01 -12.92
CA ALA A 134 -3.62 -2.16 -13.82
C ALA A 134 -2.35 -2.29 -14.68
N GLU A 135 -1.89 -1.18 -15.27
CA GLU A 135 -0.70 -1.21 -16.13
C GLU A 135 0.59 -1.39 -15.32
N ALA A 136 0.68 -0.83 -14.11
CA ALA A 136 1.81 -1.08 -13.21
C ALA A 136 1.87 -2.56 -12.78
N SER A 137 0.73 -3.15 -12.41
CA SER A 137 0.63 -4.57 -12.05
C SER A 137 1.07 -5.47 -13.22
N ALA A 138 0.57 -5.21 -14.43
CA ALA A 138 0.93 -5.98 -15.61
C ALA A 138 2.44 -5.89 -15.91
N PHE A 139 3.04 -4.71 -15.77
CA PHE A 139 4.49 -4.55 -15.93
C PHE A 139 5.29 -5.33 -14.89
N LEU A 140 4.84 -5.34 -13.64
CA LEU A 140 5.51 -6.03 -12.53
C LEU A 140 5.40 -7.56 -12.60
N ASP A 141 4.42 -8.09 -13.33
CA ASP A 141 4.32 -9.54 -13.58
C ASP A 141 5.51 -10.06 -14.40
N ASP A 142 5.96 -9.26 -15.38
CA ASP A 142 7.11 -9.55 -16.23
C ASP A 142 8.43 -9.04 -15.62
N HIS A 143 8.38 -8.01 -14.78
CA HIS A 143 9.53 -7.34 -14.18
C HIS A 143 9.45 -7.26 -12.64
N PRO A 144 9.42 -8.40 -11.93
CA PRO A 144 9.13 -8.46 -10.48
C PRO A 144 10.20 -7.82 -9.58
N ASP A 145 11.40 -7.58 -10.12
CA ASP A 145 12.52 -6.99 -9.40
C ASP A 145 12.61 -5.46 -9.57
N VAL A 146 11.74 -4.85 -10.38
CA VAL A 146 11.70 -3.39 -10.59
C VAL A 146 10.83 -2.73 -9.54
N GLU A 147 11.31 -1.63 -8.96
CA GLU A 147 10.54 -0.83 -8.01
C GLU A 147 9.72 0.24 -8.72
N VAL A 148 8.40 0.15 -8.63
CA VAL A 148 7.47 1.09 -9.27
C VAL A 148 6.80 1.95 -8.19
N THR A 149 6.89 3.27 -8.34
CA THR A 149 6.41 4.23 -7.35
C THR A 149 5.44 5.22 -7.97
N LEU A 150 4.17 5.18 -7.56
CA LEU A 150 3.21 6.24 -7.85
C LEU A 150 3.48 7.44 -6.92
N VAL A 151 3.86 8.56 -7.51
CA VAL A 151 4.14 9.81 -6.79
C VAL A 151 2.93 10.74 -6.92
N VAL A 152 2.36 11.10 -5.77
CA VAL A 152 1.25 12.05 -5.70
C VAL A 152 1.65 13.29 -4.91
N PHE A 153 1.16 14.46 -5.32
CA PHE A 153 1.49 15.70 -4.62
C PHE A 153 0.63 15.88 -3.36
N THR A 154 -0.64 15.49 -3.42
CA THR A 154 -1.58 15.53 -2.28
C THR A 154 -2.23 14.17 -2.08
N ARG A 155 -2.64 13.88 -0.85
CA ARG A 155 -3.37 12.64 -0.52
C ARG A 155 -4.80 12.67 -1.05
N ASP A 156 -5.38 13.85 -1.18
CA ASP A 156 -6.75 14.02 -1.66
C ASP A 156 -6.95 13.46 -3.07
N VAL A 157 -5.91 13.49 -3.91
CA VAL A 157 -5.95 12.83 -5.23
C VAL A 157 -6.22 11.35 -5.06
N VAL A 158 -5.44 10.63 -4.24
CA VAL A 158 -5.67 9.20 -4.02
C VAL A 158 -7.03 8.97 -3.36
N ALA A 159 -7.40 9.79 -2.38
CA ALA A 159 -8.69 9.68 -1.69
C ALA A 159 -9.87 9.78 -2.68
N GLN A 160 -9.86 10.74 -3.61
CA GLN A 160 -10.90 10.87 -4.65
C GLN A 160 -11.05 9.63 -5.54
N GLY A 161 -9.99 8.84 -5.67
CA GLY A 161 -9.99 7.63 -6.47
C GLY A 161 -10.36 6.35 -5.73
N VAL A 162 -10.39 6.36 -4.39
CA VAL A 162 -10.79 5.18 -3.59
C VAL A 162 -12.28 4.93 -3.80
N ALA A 163 -12.61 3.85 -4.52
CA ALA A 163 -13.97 3.52 -4.94
C ALA A 163 -14.99 3.44 -3.79
N LEU A 164 -14.54 3.01 -2.61
CA LEU A 164 -15.36 2.83 -1.42
C LEU A 164 -15.14 3.93 -0.37
N LEU A 165 -14.58 5.10 -0.74
CA LEU A 165 -14.14 6.07 0.25
C LEU A 165 -15.26 6.58 1.15
N GLY A 166 -16.44 6.85 0.59
CA GLY A 166 -17.61 7.33 1.36
C GLY A 166 -18.02 6.32 2.43
N GLU A 167 -18.32 5.09 2.00
CA GLU A 167 -18.64 3.97 2.89
C GLU A 167 -17.51 3.66 3.87
N LEU A 168 -16.25 3.77 3.45
CA LEU A 168 -15.10 3.52 4.30
C LEU A 168 -14.94 4.61 5.35
N ARG A 169 -15.21 5.88 5.01
CA ARG A 169 -15.21 6.98 5.97
C ARG A 169 -16.32 6.78 7.01
N GLU A 170 -17.54 6.50 6.57
CA GLU A 170 -18.66 6.18 7.46
C GLU A 170 -18.33 4.97 8.34
N TYR A 171 -17.79 3.89 7.77
CA TYR A 171 -17.42 2.69 8.52
C TYR A 171 -16.30 2.94 9.54
N VAL A 172 -15.28 3.72 9.16
CA VAL A 172 -14.24 4.13 10.09
C VAL A 172 -14.86 4.99 11.18
N ASP A 173 -15.66 6.00 10.85
CA ASP A 173 -16.30 6.89 11.82
C ASP A 173 -17.22 6.12 12.78
N ASP A 174 -18.06 5.20 12.30
CA ASP A 174 -18.92 4.33 13.11
C ASP A 174 -18.09 3.46 14.05
N ALA A 175 -17.02 2.84 13.55
CA ALA A 175 -16.11 2.05 14.37
C ALA A 175 -15.38 2.90 15.44
N TYR A 176 -15.18 4.20 15.18
CA TYR A 176 -14.63 5.15 16.14
C TYR A 176 -15.67 5.62 17.16
N VAL A 177 -16.91 5.88 16.74
CA VAL A 177 -18.03 6.26 17.61
C VAL A 177 -18.36 5.12 18.57
N GLU A 178 -18.45 3.88 18.09
CA GLU A 178 -18.63 2.68 18.95
C GLU A 178 -17.53 2.52 20.00
N ASN A 179 -16.32 3.06 19.76
CA ASN A 179 -15.19 3.02 20.69
C ASN A 179 -14.99 4.33 21.47
N SER A 180 -15.84 5.35 21.28
CA SER A 180 -15.68 6.62 21.98
C SER A 180 -16.00 6.42 23.47
N PRO A 181 -15.04 6.64 24.39
CA PRO A 181 -15.29 6.57 25.84
C PRO A 181 -16.30 7.63 26.33
N HIS A 182 -16.81 8.49 25.44
CA HIS A 182 -17.81 9.52 25.73
C HIS A 182 -19.27 9.07 25.47
N LEU A 183 -19.51 7.86 24.96
CA LEU A 183 -20.87 7.31 24.79
C LEU A 183 -21.36 6.47 25.98
N TYR A 184 -20.47 6.17 26.93
CA TYR A 184 -20.85 5.77 28.28
C TYR A 184 -20.35 6.85 29.22
N ASP A 185 -21.26 7.55 29.88
CA ASP A 185 -20.96 8.44 31.00
C ASP A 185 -20.41 7.61 32.18
N ARG A 186 -19.16 7.16 32.07
CA ARG A 186 -18.42 6.60 33.20
C ARG A 186 -18.09 7.68 34.23
N SER A 187 -18.34 8.95 33.95
CA SER A 187 -18.12 10.02 34.94
C SER A 187 -19.23 10.07 35.99
N ALA A 188 -20.44 9.61 35.68
CA ALA A 188 -21.51 9.42 36.65
C ALA A 188 -21.24 8.21 37.57
N GLU A 189 -20.91 7.03 37.00
CA GLU A 189 -20.64 5.81 37.80
C GLU A 189 -19.32 5.89 38.60
N LEU A 190 -18.26 6.51 38.07
CA LEU A 190 -17.01 6.72 38.83
C LEU A 190 -17.17 7.77 39.95
N ARG A 191 -18.12 8.70 39.83
CA ARG A 191 -18.42 9.67 40.91
C ARG A 191 -19.18 9.01 42.06
N GLU A 192 -20.05 8.03 41.79
CA GLU A 192 -20.71 7.24 42.85
C GLU A 192 -19.73 6.31 43.57
N LEU A 193 -18.75 5.74 42.89
CA LEU A 193 -17.70 4.91 43.50
C LEU A 193 -16.63 5.70 44.29
N CYS A 194 -16.64 7.04 44.19
CA CYS A 194 -15.75 7.94 44.95
C CYS A 194 -16.43 8.61 46.14
N ALA A 195 -17.67 8.24 46.47
CA ALA A 195 -18.24 8.59 47.78
C ALA A 195 -17.41 7.88 48.87
N PRO A 196 -16.96 8.58 49.93
CA PRO A 196 -16.24 7.95 51.02
C PRO A 196 -17.23 7.12 51.84
N GLU A 197 -17.51 5.89 51.42
CA GLU A 197 -18.05 4.90 52.34
C GLU A 197 -16.95 4.56 53.34
N ALA A 198 -17.28 4.74 54.62
CA ALA A 198 -16.44 4.31 55.72
C ALA A 198 -16.28 2.79 55.61
N TYR A 199 -15.14 2.34 55.09
CA TYR A 199 -14.76 0.93 55.10
C TYR A 199 -14.78 0.43 56.54
N PRO A 200 -15.62 -0.56 56.91
CA PRO A 200 -15.42 -1.28 58.16
C PRO A 200 -14.03 -1.94 58.09
N THR A 201 -13.28 -1.82 59.18
CA THR A 201 -11.94 -2.40 59.35
C THR A 201 -11.89 -3.82 58.79
N ALA A 202 -11.15 -4.00 57.70
CA ALA A 202 -10.98 -5.29 57.06
C ALA A 202 -10.38 -6.30 58.04
N ALA A 203 -11.06 -7.44 58.22
CA ALA A 203 -10.45 -8.62 58.80
C ALA A 203 -9.21 -9.00 57.96
N PRO A 204 -8.15 -9.55 58.58
CA PRO A 204 -6.92 -9.87 57.88
C PRO A 204 -7.19 -10.83 56.72
N VAL A 205 -6.85 -10.39 55.51
CA VAL A 205 -6.85 -11.22 54.30
C VAL A 205 -5.80 -12.33 54.52
N PRO A 206 -6.15 -13.62 54.40
CA PRO A 206 -5.16 -14.67 54.49
C PRO A 206 -4.12 -14.46 53.37
N ALA A 207 -2.84 -14.60 53.74
CA ALA A 207 -1.74 -14.51 52.79
C ALA A 207 -2.00 -15.44 51.59
N PRO A 208 -1.65 -15.02 50.35
CA PRO A 208 -1.74 -15.91 49.21
C PRO A 208 -0.89 -17.14 49.51
N THR A 209 -1.54 -18.30 49.58
CA THR A 209 -0.85 -19.58 49.62
C THR A 209 0.01 -19.66 48.37
N PRO A 210 1.32 -19.98 48.48
CA PRO A 210 2.13 -20.21 47.30
C PRO A 210 1.48 -21.36 46.52
N SER A 211 1.02 -21.09 45.30
CA SER A 211 0.69 -22.16 44.36
C SER A 211 1.93 -23.03 44.21
N ALA A 212 1.77 -24.34 44.30
CA ALA A 212 2.86 -25.28 44.10
C ALA A 212 3.67 -24.92 42.83
N PRO A 213 5.00 -25.04 42.84
CA PRO A 213 5.79 -24.81 41.64
C PRO A 213 5.31 -25.78 40.55
N ALA A 214 4.86 -25.24 39.42
CA ALA A 214 4.55 -26.05 38.24
C ALA A 214 5.76 -26.94 37.93
N ALA A 215 5.54 -28.24 37.80
CA ALA A 215 6.62 -29.20 37.60
C ALA A 215 7.36 -28.86 36.28
N PRO A 216 8.70 -28.99 36.22
CA PRO A 216 9.47 -28.71 35.00
C PRO A 216 8.96 -29.47 33.76
N ASP A 217 8.42 -30.68 33.98
CA ASP A 217 7.88 -31.55 32.94
C ASP A 217 6.60 -31.00 32.28
N GLU A 218 5.76 -30.25 33.01
CA GLU A 218 4.51 -29.71 32.47
C GLU A 218 4.77 -28.55 31.49
N LEU A 219 5.77 -27.72 31.76
CA LEU A 219 6.22 -26.69 30.82
C LEU A 219 6.92 -27.32 29.61
N ALA A 220 7.73 -28.35 29.82
CA ALA A 220 8.40 -29.08 28.75
C ALA A 220 7.39 -29.79 27.81
N GLU A 221 6.35 -30.39 28.37
CA GLU A 221 5.25 -31.04 27.61
C GLU A 221 4.43 -30.01 26.82
N ARG A 222 4.16 -28.82 27.40
CA ARG A 222 3.50 -27.71 26.68
C ARG A 222 4.37 -27.10 25.59
N LEU A 223 5.70 -27.06 25.78
CA LEU A 223 6.65 -26.64 24.75
C LEU A 223 6.80 -27.70 23.63
N ALA A 224 6.54 -28.98 23.92
CA ALA A 224 6.54 -30.06 22.94
C ALA A 224 5.28 -30.09 22.06
N HIS A 225 4.20 -29.42 22.48
CA HIS A 225 2.92 -29.30 21.76
C HIS A 225 2.61 -27.86 21.36
N LEU A 226 3.62 -27.08 20.99
CA LEU A 226 3.41 -25.74 20.45
C LEU A 226 2.64 -25.81 19.13
N ASP A 227 1.67 -24.91 18.98
CA ASP A 227 0.95 -24.72 17.72
C ASP A 227 1.92 -24.40 16.58
N ALA A 228 1.50 -24.69 15.34
CA ALA A 228 2.28 -24.39 14.14
C ALA A 228 2.75 -22.92 14.14
N SER A 229 3.99 -22.70 13.71
CA SER A 229 4.53 -21.36 13.50
C SER A 229 3.75 -20.62 12.40
N PHE A 230 3.87 -19.29 12.35
CA PHE A 230 3.30 -18.49 11.28
C PHE A 230 3.73 -18.98 9.89
N SER A 231 5.01 -19.30 9.73
CA SER A 231 5.54 -19.75 8.44
C SER A 231 4.98 -21.11 8.03
N GLU A 232 4.81 -22.05 8.96
CA GLU A 232 4.20 -23.35 8.68
C GLU A 232 2.72 -23.22 8.31
N ALA A 233 1.96 -22.43 9.07
CA ALA A 233 0.55 -22.15 8.77
C ALA A 233 0.39 -21.46 7.41
N LEU A 234 1.27 -20.50 7.09
CA LEU A 234 1.29 -19.83 5.80
C LEU A 234 1.55 -20.81 4.66
N LEU A 235 2.58 -21.66 4.76
CA LEU A 235 2.95 -22.62 3.71
C LEU A 235 1.83 -23.66 3.50
N ALA A 236 1.21 -24.15 4.57
CA ALA A 236 0.06 -25.05 4.47
C ALA A 236 -1.11 -24.41 3.70
N LEU A 237 -1.41 -23.13 3.97
CA LEU A 237 -2.45 -22.39 3.23
C LEU A 237 -2.07 -22.13 1.77
N ILE A 238 -0.79 -21.94 1.46
CA ILE A 238 -0.30 -21.80 0.07
C ILE A 238 -0.56 -23.10 -0.70
N ASP A 239 -0.19 -24.24 -0.11
CA ASP A 239 -0.37 -25.56 -0.70
C ASP A 239 -1.86 -25.91 -0.88
N GLU A 240 -2.71 -25.63 0.13
CA GLU A 240 -4.15 -25.83 0.05
C GLU A 240 -4.80 -25.02 -1.08
N ARG A 241 -4.30 -23.81 -1.34
CA ARG A 241 -4.79 -22.92 -2.40
C ARG A 241 -4.20 -23.25 -3.78
N GLY A 242 -3.25 -24.19 -3.87
CA GLY A 242 -2.56 -24.53 -5.11
C GLY A 242 -1.77 -23.37 -5.72
N LEU A 243 -1.30 -22.44 -4.89
CA LEU A 243 -0.54 -21.27 -5.32
C LEU A 243 0.96 -21.58 -5.26
N THR A 244 1.72 -21.00 -6.19
CA THR A 244 3.17 -21.00 -6.12
C THR A 244 3.66 -19.86 -5.23
N ASP A 245 4.81 -20.05 -4.57
CA ASP A 245 5.51 -18.98 -3.83
C ASP A 245 5.60 -17.69 -4.64
N ALA A 246 5.91 -17.81 -5.94
CA ALA A 246 6.01 -16.70 -6.88
C ALA A 246 4.72 -15.90 -7.00
N GLN A 247 3.57 -16.58 -7.12
CA GLN A 247 2.28 -15.92 -7.15
C GLN A 247 1.97 -15.24 -5.83
N VAL A 248 2.30 -15.88 -4.70
CA VAL A 248 1.98 -15.36 -3.36
C VAL A 248 2.73 -14.08 -3.08
N TYR A 249 4.06 -14.06 -3.22
CA TYR A 249 4.82 -12.85 -2.90
C TYR A 249 4.53 -11.70 -3.87
N ARG A 250 4.23 -11.98 -5.15
CA ARG A 250 3.82 -10.96 -6.13
C ARG A 250 2.48 -10.34 -5.73
N ARG A 251 1.46 -11.17 -5.48
CA ARG A 251 0.14 -10.72 -5.03
C ARG A 251 0.19 -9.99 -3.69
N ALA A 252 1.14 -10.35 -2.82
CA ALA A 252 1.38 -9.71 -1.53
C ALA A 252 2.18 -8.40 -1.65
N ASN A 253 2.61 -7.99 -2.85
CA ASN A 253 3.49 -6.85 -3.07
C ASN A 253 4.82 -6.95 -2.28
N LEU A 254 5.38 -8.16 -2.17
CA LEU A 254 6.62 -8.43 -1.42
C LEU A 254 7.79 -8.74 -2.36
N SER A 255 9.00 -8.47 -1.90
CA SER A 255 10.20 -8.93 -2.61
C SER A 255 10.40 -10.44 -2.45
N ARG A 256 10.98 -11.07 -3.47
CA ARG A 256 11.39 -12.48 -3.42
C ARG A 256 12.34 -12.74 -2.24
N GLN A 257 13.23 -11.80 -1.94
CA GLN A 257 14.19 -11.93 -0.84
C GLN A 257 13.51 -11.96 0.52
N LEU A 258 12.51 -11.09 0.75
CA LEU A 258 11.74 -11.09 1.99
C LEU A 258 10.93 -12.38 2.14
N PHE A 259 10.27 -12.82 1.07
CA PHE A 259 9.51 -14.07 1.09
C PHE A 259 10.41 -15.28 1.36
N SER A 260 11.62 -15.29 0.79
CA SER A 260 12.62 -16.32 1.08
C SER A 260 13.01 -16.34 2.56
N LYS A 261 13.11 -15.18 3.24
CA LYS A 261 13.35 -15.10 4.70
C LYS A 261 12.16 -15.67 5.50
N ILE A 262 10.92 -15.37 5.10
CA ILE A 262 9.71 -15.91 5.74
C ILE A 262 9.72 -17.44 5.65
N ARG A 263 9.99 -17.98 4.46
CA ARG A 263 9.99 -19.43 4.21
C ARG A 263 11.14 -20.17 4.89
N SER A 264 12.34 -19.58 4.95
CA SER A 264 13.55 -20.27 5.43
C SER A 264 13.78 -20.22 6.94
N LYS A 265 13.09 -19.31 7.65
CA LYS A 265 13.24 -19.14 9.10
C LYS A 265 11.94 -19.55 9.81
N PRO A 266 11.92 -20.69 10.52
CA PRO A 266 10.73 -21.16 11.25
C PRO A 266 10.23 -20.13 12.28
N ASP A 267 11.15 -19.48 12.99
CA ASP A 267 10.83 -18.47 14.02
C ASP A 267 10.64 -17.05 13.45
N TYR A 268 10.44 -16.91 12.14
CA TYR A 268 10.25 -15.59 11.54
C TYR A 268 8.96 -14.95 12.05
N ARG A 269 9.09 -13.76 12.65
CA ARG A 269 7.93 -12.96 13.06
C ARG A 269 7.68 -11.86 12.04
N PRO A 270 6.62 -11.97 11.21
CA PRO A 270 6.30 -10.94 10.24
C PRO A 270 5.83 -9.67 10.94
N SER A 271 6.05 -8.52 10.29
CA SER A 271 5.35 -7.30 10.65
C SER A 271 3.85 -7.46 10.37
N LYS A 272 3.01 -6.69 11.07
CA LYS A 272 1.56 -6.72 10.85
C LYS A 272 1.16 -6.39 9.40
N PRO A 273 1.70 -5.34 8.75
CA PRO A 273 1.45 -5.11 7.33
C PRO A 273 1.88 -6.27 6.41
N THR A 274 3.00 -6.92 6.69
CA THR A 274 3.47 -8.08 5.91
C THR A 274 2.52 -9.27 6.03
N ALA A 275 2.10 -9.59 7.27
CA ALA A 275 1.21 -10.72 7.51
C ALA A 275 -0.18 -10.50 6.90
N VAL A 276 -0.71 -9.27 6.99
CA VAL A 276 -1.97 -8.90 6.31
C VAL A 276 -1.83 -8.96 4.79
N ALA A 277 -0.72 -8.49 4.22
CA ALA A 277 -0.48 -8.57 2.79
C ALA A 277 -0.50 -10.02 2.28
N LEU A 278 0.09 -10.96 3.01
CA LEU A 278 0.07 -12.39 2.69
C LEU A 278 -1.35 -12.98 2.80
N ALA A 279 -2.12 -12.60 3.82
CA ALA A 279 -3.51 -13.02 3.97
C ALA A 279 -4.38 -12.56 2.79
N LEU A 280 -4.23 -11.30 2.36
CA LEU A 280 -4.90 -10.77 1.17
C LEU A 280 -4.42 -11.49 -0.10
N ALA A 281 -3.12 -11.71 -0.25
CA ALA A 281 -2.56 -12.40 -1.42
C ALA A 281 -3.14 -13.81 -1.61
N LEU A 282 -3.33 -14.53 -0.49
CA LEU A 282 -3.97 -15.84 -0.46
C LEU A 282 -5.48 -15.77 -0.72
N GLY A 283 -6.12 -14.61 -0.55
CA GLY A 283 -7.57 -14.44 -0.64
C GLY A 283 -8.30 -14.99 0.58
N LEU A 284 -7.72 -14.82 1.77
CA LEU A 284 -8.32 -15.31 3.02
C LEU A 284 -9.52 -14.47 3.42
N THR A 285 -10.56 -15.15 3.92
CA THR A 285 -11.67 -14.47 4.61
C THR A 285 -11.21 -13.81 5.91
N LEU A 286 -12.05 -12.95 6.49
CA LEU A 286 -11.74 -12.32 7.79
C LEU A 286 -11.42 -13.34 8.90
N PRO A 287 -12.21 -14.41 9.12
CA PRO A 287 -11.88 -15.42 10.14
C PRO A 287 -10.55 -16.15 9.86
N GLN A 288 -10.31 -16.53 8.60
CA GLN A 288 -9.06 -17.19 8.20
C GLN A 288 -7.85 -16.27 8.40
N THR A 289 -8.01 -14.98 8.08
CA THR A 289 -6.97 -13.96 8.30
C THR A 289 -6.66 -13.82 9.79
N GLN A 290 -7.67 -13.79 10.66
CA GLN A 290 -7.47 -13.75 12.11
C GLN A 290 -6.75 -15.00 12.62
N GLY A 291 -7.09 -16.19 12.09
CA GLY A 291 -6.38 -17.43 12.39
C GLY A 291 -4.90 -17.36 12.01
N LEU A 292 -4.59 -16.96 10.78
CA LEU A 292 -3.20 -16.82 10.32
C LEU A 292 -2.42 -15.80 11.15
N LEU A 293 -3.02 -14.66 11.48
CA LEU A 293 -2.37 -13.63 12.30
C LEU A 293 -2.10 -14.11 13.73
N ALA A 294 -2.96 -14.96 14.30
CA ALA A 294 -2.80 -15.50 15.64
C ALA A 294 -1.51 -16.32 15.79
N HIS A 295 -1.09 -17.06 14.75
CA HIS A 295 0.19 -17.80 14.73
C HIS A 295 1.43 -16.89 14.85
N ALA A 296 1.30 -15.58 14.59
CA ALA A 296 2.34 -14.58 14.79
C ALA A 296 2.13 -13.71 16.06
N GLY A 297 1.10 -14.01 16.86
CA GLY A 297 0.69 -13.17 17.99
C GLY A 297 0.08 -11.83 17.59
N LEU A 298 -0.46 -11.73 16.36
CA LEU A 298 -1.06 -10.53 15.80
C LEU A 298 -2.59 -10.63 15.81
N THR A 299 -3.27 -9.48 15.96
CA THR A 299 -4.73 -9.40 15.91
C THR A 299 -5.16 -8.17 15.13
N LEU A 300 -6.35 -8.21 14.53
CA LEU A 300 -6.98 -7.01 13.96
C LEU A 300 -7.87 -6.39 15.05
N SER A 301 -7.43 -5.29 15.65
CA SER A 301 -8.17 -4.53 16.66
C SER A 301 -9.27 -3.66 16.03
N ARG A 302 -10.19 -3.13 16.82
CA ARG A 302 -11.09 -2.03 16.41
C ARG A 302 -10.51 -0.65 16.75
N SER A 303 -9.52 -0.59 17.63
CA SER A 303 -8.87 0.66 18.07
C SER A 303 -7.82 1.22 17.09
N SER A 304 -7.60 0.53 15.97
CA SER A 304 -6.58 0.89 14.97
C SER A 304 -7.25 1.17 13.64
N LYS A 305 -7.07 2.38 13.08
CA LYS A 305 -7.51 2.75 11.71
C LYS A 305 -7.07 1.73 10.68
N PHE A 306 -5.80 1.35 10.71
CA PHE A 306 -5.25 0.32 9.84
C PHE A 306 -6.06 -0.98 9.90
N ASP A 307 -6.39 -1.47 11.09
CA ASP A 307 -7.12 -2.73 11.25
C ASP A 307 -8.58 -2.62 10.80
N VAL A 308 -9.23 -1.49 11.07
CA VAL A 308 -10.60 -1.20 10.65
C VAL A 308 -10.68 -1.14 9.13
N ILE A 309 -9.75 -0.47 8.47
CA ILE A 309 -9.65 -0.42 7.00
C ILE A 309 -9.44 -1.83 6.44
N VAL A 310 -8.50 -2.60 6.98
CA VAL A 310 -8.24 -3.98 6.53
C VAL A 310 -9.49 -4.86 6.69
N LYS A 311 -10.19 -4.78 7.83
CA LYS A 311 -11.45 -5.51 8.06
C LYS A 311 -12.54 -5.13 7.06
N PHE A 312 -12.66 -3.85 6.75
CA PHE A 312 -13.64 -3.35 5.79
C PHE A 312 -13.48 -4.01 4.41
N TYR A 313 -12.24 -4.09 3.92
CA TYR A 313 -11.94 -4.72 2.63
C TYR A 313 -12.09 -6.25 2.65
N LEU A 314 -11.61 -6.91 3.72
CA LEU A 314 -11.80 -8.36 3.90
C LEU A 314 -13.27 -8.76 3.96
N ALA A 315 -14.12 -7.98 4.64
CA ALA A 315 -15.55 -8.24 4.74
C ALA A 315 -16.27 -8.14 3.38
N ARG A 316 -15.71 -7.36 2.44
CA ARG A 316 -16.23 -7.19 1.08
C ARG A 316 -15.55 -8.14 0.07
N GLY A 317 -14.65 -9.02 0.53
CA GLY A 317 -13.91 -9.95 -0.34
C GLY A 317 -12.91 -9.27 -1.28
N VAL A 318 -12.52 -8.03 -0.98
CA VAL A 318 -11.51 -7.31 -1.78
C VAL A 318 -10.14 -7.66 -1.24
N HIS A 319 -9.39 -8.39 -2.06
CA HIS A 319 -8.09 -8.96 -1.70
C HIS A 319 -6.90 -8.34 -2.45
N ASP A 320 -7.15 -7.34 -3.30
CA ASP A 320 -6.10 -6.66 -4.05
C ASP A 320 -5.30 -5.71 -3.14
N VAL A 321 -4.02 -6.02 -2.93
CA VAL A 321 -3.15 -5.29 -2.00
C VAL A 321 -2.94 -3.85 -2.44
N MET A 322 -2.85 -3.57 -3.74
CA MET A 322 -2.68 -2.21 -4.27
C MET A 322 -3.92 -1.35 -3.99
N THR A 323 -5.11 -1.88 -4.21
CA THR A 323 -6.39 -1.21 -3.87
C THR A 323 -6.49 -0.92 -2.36
N VAL A 324 -6.12 -1.86 -1.50
CA VAL A 324 -6.12 -1.64 -0.04
C VAL A 324 -5.07 -0.58 0.33
N ASN A 325 -3.91 -0.57 -0.33
CA ASN A 325 -2.87 0.44 -0.11
C ASN A 325 -3.30 1.85 -0.50
N GLU A 326 -4.11 2.04 -1.55
CA GLU A 326 -4.68 3.35 -1.88
C GLU A 326 -5.53 3.90 -0.72
N ALA A 327 -6.37 3.05 -0.11
CA ALA A 327 -7.17 3.43 1.04
C ALA A 327 -6.33 3.70 2.29
N LEU A 328 -5.39 2.81 2.60
CA LEU A 328 -4.46 3.03 3.72
C LEU A 328 -3.69 4.33 3.54
N PHE A 329 -3.22 4.62 2.33
CA PHE A 329 -2.55 5.88 2.00
C PHE A 329 -3.46 7.11 2.20
N ALA A 330 -4.72 7.02 1.75
CA ALA A 330 -5.70 8.09 1.92
C ALA A 330 -5.99 8.42 3.40
N PHE A 331 -5.91 7.44 4.30
CA PHE A 331 -6.10 7.59 5.74
C PHE A 331 -4.80 7.73 6.56
N ASP A 332 -3.66 7.96 5.90
CA ASP A 332 -2.35 8.10 6.55
C ASP A 332 -1.94 6.88 7.40
N GLN A 333 -2.22 5.69 6.89
CA GLN A 333 -1.87 4.43 7.54
C GLN A 333 -0.68 3.76 6.85
N PRO A 334 0.08 2.90 7.58
CA PRO A 334 1.16 2.12 6.99
C PRO A 334 0.69 1.26 5.81
N LEU A 335 1.46 1.22 4.72
CA LEU A 335 1.14 0.42 3.54
C LEU A 335 1.50 -1.06 3.73
N LEU A 336 0.70 -1.92 3.14
CA LEU A 336 0.92 -3.35 3.05
C LEU A 336 2.08 -3.68 2.11
N GLY A 337 2.88 -4.67 2.53
CA GLY A 337 4.03 -5.16 1.76
C GLY A 337 5.21 -4.19 1.65
N SER A 338 5.24 -3.13 2.48
CA SER A 338 6.18 -2.02 2.36
C SER A 338 7.48 -2.13 3.19
N GLN A 339 7.84 -3.32 3.70
CA GLN A 339 8.99 -3.53 4.60
C GLN A 339 9.73 -4.82 4.28
#